data_AF-A0A1M7B2Q1-F1
#
_entry.id   AF-A0A1M7B2Q1-F1
#
_cell.length_a   1.000
_cell.length_b   1.000
_cell.length_c   1.000
_cell.angle_alpha   90.00
_cell.angle_beta   90.00
_cell.angle_gamma   90.00
#
_symmetry.space_group_name_H-M   'P 1'
#
loop_
_entity.id
_entity.type
_entity.pdbx_description
1 polymer ?
#
loop_
_entity_poly.entity_id
_entity_poly.type
_entity_poly.pdbx_seq_one_letter_code
_entity_poly.pdbx_strand_id
1 'polypeptide(L)'
;MLIVEVSLQRERKADLEHFKARMRDAPEVMQCYYVTGDADFILLVSARDMADFENFTSEYFFEEENILRFRTSAVMNRVKTGFSMPVETRP
;
A
#
# COMPACT_ATOMS: atom_id res chain seq x y z
N MET A 1 -2.60 11.99 3.29
CA MET A 1 -2.55 10.52 3.44
C MET A 1 -3.42 9.92 2.36
N LEU A 2 -2.92 8.88 1.72
CA LEU A 2 -3.54 8.22 0.60
C LEU A 2 -3.69 6.75 0.95
N ILE A 3 -4.81 6.15 0.58
CA ILE A 3 -4.99 4.71 0.59
C ILE A 3 -4.81 4.25 -0.84
N VAL A 4 -3.89 3.32 -1.07
CA VAL A 4 -3.61 2.77 -2.39
C VAL A 4 -3.90 1.29 -2.40
N GLU A 5 -4.83 0.88 -3.25
CA GLU A 5 -5.13 -0.52 -3.54
C GLU A 5 -4.29 -0.93 -4.76
N VAL A 6 -3.49 -1.98 -4.66
CA VAL A 6 -2.62 -2.47 -5.73
C VAL A 6 -3.04 -3.88 -6.11
N SER A 7 -3.28 -4.11 -7.40
CA SER A 7 -3.46 -5.44 -7.99
C SER A 7 -2.24 -5.78 -8.85
N LEU A 8 -1.69 -6.97 -8.67
CA LEU A 8 -0.57 -7.49 -9.44
C LEU A 8 -1.08 -8.31 -10.63
N GLN A 9 -0.26 -8.40 -11.67
CA GLN A 9 -0.55 -9.24 -12.83
C GLN A 9 -0.24 -10.72 -12.54
N ARG A 10 0.79 -10.97 -11.74
CA ARG A 10 1.22 -12.32 -11.34
C ARG A 10 1.44 -12.37 -9.84
N GLU A 11 0.87 -13.40 -9.21
CA GLU A 11 0.92 -13.63 -7.76
C GLU A 11 1.81 -14.83 -7.40
N ARG A 12 2.85 -15.11 -8.19
CA ARG A 12 3.79 -16.18 -7.80
C ARG A 12 4.51 -15.72 -6.54
N LYS A 13 4.91 -16.67 -5.70
CA LYS A 13 5.60 -16.38 -4.43
C LYS A 13 6.76 -15.39 -4.58
N ALA A 14 7.58 -15.53 -5.62
CA ALA A 14 8.69 -14.63 -5.88
C ALA A 14 8.24 -13.19 -6.18
N ASP A 15 7.17 -13.03 -6.96
CA ASP A 15 6.62 -11.72 -7.32
C ASP A 15 6.03 -11.01 -6.09
N LEU A 16 5.29 -11.76 -5.26
CA LEU A 16 4.73 -11.26 -4.00
C LEU A 16 5.83 -10.83 -3.01
N GLU A 17 6.88 -11.64 -2.84
CA GLU A 17 7.98 -11.29 -1.94
C GLU A 17 8.82 -10.11 -2.46
N HIS A 18 8.97 -9.99 -3.79
CA HIS A 18 9.61 -8.82 -4.40
C HIS A 18 8.84 -7.54 -4.09
N PHE A 19 7.52 -7.52 -4.33
CA PHE A 19 6.68 -6.37 -4.04
C PHE A 19 6.69 -6.01 -2.55
N LYS A 20 6.56 -7.01 -1.67
CA LYS A 20 6.65 -6.80 -0.21
C LYS A 20 7.99 -6.17 0.21
N ALA A 21 9.10 -6.58 -0.38
CA ALA A 21 10.41 -6.01 -0.08
C ALA A 21 10.46 -4.54 -0.49
N ARG A 22 10.06 -4.22 -1.74
CA ARG A 22 10.00 -2.84 -2.25
C ARG A 22 9.14 -1.94 -1.36
N MET A 23 7.95 -2.41 -0.95
CA MET A 23 7.06 -1.62 -0.08
C MET A 23 7.56 -1.46 1.35
N ARG A 24 8.43 -2.35 1.86
CA ARG A 24 9.08 -2.17 3.17
C ARG A 24 10.18 -1.12 3.13
N ASP A 25 10.88 -1.03 2.01
CA ASP A 25 12.00 -0.10 1.82
C ASP A 25 11.53 1.32 1.45
N ALA A 26 10.28 1.47 0.99
CA ALA A 26 9.67 2.74 0.61
C ALA A 26 9.31 3.59 1.85
N PRO A 27 9.98 4.72 2.11
CA PRO A 27 9.74 5.54 3.30
C PRO A 27 8.37 6.22 3.33
N GLU A 28 7.74 6.42 2.17
CA GLU A 28 6.40 6.99 2.04
C GLU A 28 5.31 6.03 2.53
N VAL A 29 5.59 4.72 2.52
CA VAL A 29 4.64 3.66 2.90
C VAL A 29 4.62 3.52 4.42
N MET A 30 3.54 3.99 5.05
CA MET A 30 3.33 3.88 6.48
C MET A 30 2.87 2.48 6.91
N GLN A 31 2.05 1.85 6.07
CA GLN A 31 1.50 0.51 6.30
C GLN A 31 1.30 -0.20 4.96
N CYS A 32 1.58 -1.50 4.93
CA CYS A 32 1.38 -2.36 3.78
C CYS A 32 0.70 -3.66 4.23
N TYR A 33 -0.49 -3.91 3.69
CA TYR A 33 -1.29 -5.08 4.03
C TYR A 33 -1.43 -5.97 2.81
N TYR A 34 -1.00 -7.22 2.92
CA TYR A 34 -1.35 -8.27 1.96
C TYR A 34 -2.74 -8.79 2.33
N VAL A 35 -3.71 -8.66 1.43
CA VAL A 35 -5.13 -8.92 1.71
C VAL A 35 -5.73 -9.89 0.71
N THR A 36 -6.86 -10.49 1.08
CA THR A 36 -7.72 -11.22 0.17
C THR A 36 -8.80 -10.29 -0.36
N GLY A 37 -9.09 -10.28 -1.66
CA GLY A 37 -10.17 -9.47 -2.24
C GLY A 37 -9.84 -9.01 -3.65
N ASP A 38 -10.33 -7.82 -4.03
CA ASP A 38 -10.15 -7.24 -5.36
C ASP A 38 -8.73 -6.68 -5.62
N ALA A 39 -7.95 -6.50 -4.56
CA ALA A 39 -6.58 -6.03 -4.56
C ALA A 39 -5.71 -6.99 -3.76
N ASP A 40 -4.44 -7.11 -4.14
CA ASP A 40 -3.46 -7.94 -3.46
C ASP A 40 -2.87 -7.20 -2.26
N PHE A 41 -2.66 -5.90 -2.41
CA PHE A 41 -2.08 -5.05 -1.38
C PHE A 41 -2.90 -3.78 -1.14
N ILE A 42 -3.00 -3.41 0.13
CA ILE A 42 -3.51 -2.11 0.56
C ILE A 42 -2.38 -1.36 1.26
N LEU A 43 -2.05 -0.18 0.75
CA LEU A 43 -1.00 0.68 1.28
C LEU A 43 -1.62 1.93 1.91
N LEU A 44 -1.11 2.33 3.07
CA LEU A 44 -1.30 3.69 3.57
C LEU A 44 -0.03 4.48 3.27
N VAL A 45 -0.15 5.48 2.40
CA VAL A 45 0.97 6.27 1.90
C VAL A 45 0.87 7.70 2.42
N SER A 46 1.99 8.20 2.90
CA SER A 46 2.20 9.61 3.25
C SER A 46 2.84 10.34 2.08
N ALA A 47 2.36 11.55 1.80
CA ALA A 47 2.89 12.43 0.77
C ALA A 47 2.64 13.87 1.22
N ARG A 48 3.58 14.77 0.91
CA ARG A 48 3.46 16.21 1.24
C ARG A 48 2.38 16.90 0.41
N ASP A 49 2.29 16.53 -0.87
CA ASP A 49 1.31 17.01 -1.84
C ASP A 49 1.11 15.96 -2.95
N MET A 50 0.36 16.31 -3.99
CA MET A 50 0.10 15.40 -5.12
C MET A 50 1.32 15.18 -6.03
N ALA A 51 2.26 16.12 -6.10
CA ALA A 51 3.48 15.96 -6.89
C ALA A 51 4.43 14.97 -6.20
N ASP A 52 4.52 15.04 -4.87
CA ASP A 52 5.24 14.08 -4.04
C ASP A 52 4.67 12.65 -4.20
N PHE A 53 3.34 12.53 -4.26
CA PHE A 53 2.69 11.25 -4.54
C PHE A 53 2.94 10.75 -5.97
N GLU A 54 2.91 11.64 -6.97
CA GLU A 54 3.19 11.28 -8.36
C GLU A 54 4.61 10.70 -8.49
N ASN A 55 5.60 11.33 -7.84
CA ASN A 55 6.97 10.81 -7.78
C ASN A 55 7.02 9.41 -7.15
N PHE A 56 6.34 9.19 -6.02
CA PHE A 56 6.24 7.87 -5.41
C PHE A 56 5.63 6.84 -6.38
N THR A 57 4.53 7.16 -7.06
CA THR A 57 3.94 6.22 -8.02
C THR A 57 4.84 5.96 -9.23
N SER A 58 5.63 6.95 -9.64
CA SER A 58 6.62 6.76 -10.70
C SER A 58 7.70 5.77 -10.30
N GLU A 59 8.34 5.99 -9.14
CA GLU A 59 9.45 5.17 -8.66
C GLU A 59 9.04 3.75 -8.25
N TYR A 60 7.86 3.60 -7.67
CA TYR A 60 7.45 2.33 -7.07
C TYR A 60 6.43 1.56 -7.90
N PHE A 61 5.62 2.22 -8.73
CA PHE A 61 4.56 1.55 -9.49
C PHE A 61 4.79 1.52 -10.99
N PHE A 62 5.16 2.63 -11.62
CA PHE A 62 5.36 2.65 -13.07
C PHE A 62 6.63 1.92 -13.51
N GLU A 63 7.63 1.85 -12.64
CA GLU A 63 8.83 1.02 -12.86
C GLU A 63 8.61 -0.47 -12.54
N GLU A 64 7.49 -0.85 -11.90
CA GLU A 64 7.19 -2.23 -11.55
C GLU A 64 6.34 -2.91 -12.64
N GLU A 65 6.98 -3.75 -13.44
CA GLU A 65 6.34 -4.48 -14.55
C GLU A 65 5.18 -5.39 -14.10
N ASN A 66 5.14 -5.79 -12.83
CA ASN A 66 4.14 -6.72 -12.33
C ASN A 66 2.88 -6.06 -11.75
N ILE A 67 2.75 -4.73 -11.79
CA ILE A 67 1.50 -4.07 -11.37
C ILE A 67 0.50 -4.07 -12.52
N LEU A 68 -0.66 -4.69 -12.29
CA LEU A 68 -1.78 -4.68 -13.23
C LEU A 68 -2.55 -3.37 -13.18
N ARG A 69 -2.84 -2.91 -11.96
CA ARG A 69 -3.54 -1.64 -11.71
C ARG A 69 -3.34 -1.20 -10.27
N PHE A 70 -3.51 0.08 -10.02
CA PHE A 70 -3.70 0.60 -8.68
C PHE A 70 -4.82 1.63 -8.64
N ARG A 71 -5.45 1.76 -7.47
CA ARG A 71 -6.50 2.74 -7.19
C ARG A 71 -6.11 3.56 -5.98
N THR A 72 -6.19 4.87 -6.11
CA THR A 72 -5.84 5.79 -5.03
C THR A 72 -7.08 6.47 -4.47
N SER A 73 -7.21 6.47 -3.15
CA SER A 73 -8.23 7.20 -2.41
C SER A 73 -7.58 8.24 -1.50
N ALA A 74 -7.80 9.51 -1.77
CA ALA A 74 -7.32 10.59 -0.92
C ALA A 74 -8.15 10.68 0.36
N VAL A 75 -7.49 10.61 1.52
CA VAL A 75 -8.19 10.63 2.80
C VAL A 75 -8.55 12.06 3.17
N MET A 76 -9.84 12.36 3.12
CA MET A 76 -10.40 13.69 3.44
C MET A 76 -10.39 14.00 4.93
N ASN A 77 -10.71 13.00 5.77
CA ASN A 77 -10.71 13.13 7.23
C ASN A 77 -10.37 11.79 7.88
N ARG A 78 -9.55 11.82 8.94
CA ARG A 78 -9.19 10.65 9.75
C ARG A 78 -10.08 10.60 10.99
N VAL A 79 -11.19 9.87 10.90
CA VAL A 79 -12.19 9.80 11.99
C VAL A 79 -11.70 9.01 13.20
N LYS A 80 -10.92 7.95 12.99
CA LYS A 80 -10.33 7.12 14.06
C LYS A 80 -8.95 6.63 13.63
N THR A 81 -7.96 6.79 14.51
CA THR A 81 -6.58 6.32 14.31
C THR A 81 -6.00 5.84 15.63
N GLY A 82 -5.04 4.92 15.62
CA GLY A 82 -4.36 4.43 16.81
C GLY A 82 -3.94 2.97 16.68
N PHE A 83 -3.17 2.50 17.67
CA PHE A 83 -2.63 1.13 17.73
C PHE A 83 -3.35 0.25 18.75
N SER A 84 -4.48 0.71 19.30
CA SER A 84 -5.26 -0.06 20.25
C SER A 84 -5.79 -1.33 19.57
N MET A 85 -5.51 -2.50 20.13
CA MET A 85 -6.18 -3.74 19.77
C MET A 85 -7.44 -3.88 20.65
N PRO A 86 -8.65 -3.66 20.10
CA PRO A 86 -9.88 -3.59 20.91
C PRO A 86 -10.46 -4.97 21.24
N VAL A 87 -9.91 -6.04 20.68
CA VAL A 87 -10.28 -7.42 21.01
C VAL A 87 -9.29 -7.95 22.04
N GLU A 88 -9.81 -8.40 23.19
CA GLU A 88 -9.02 -9.15 24.17
C GLU A 88 -8.33 -10.31 23.43
N THR A 89 -7.01 -10.36 23.50
CA THR A 89 -6.25 -11.55 23.14
C THR A 89 -6.68 -12.64 24.11
N ARG A 90 -7.59 -13.52 23.69
CA ARG A 90 -7.86 -14.75 24.44
C ARG A 90 -6.52 -15.49 24.57
N PRO A 91 -6.14 -15.94 25.77
CA PRO A 91 -4.84 -16.54 26.03
C PRO A 91 -4.61 -17.83 25.22
#